data_AF-A0A504Z0X2-F1
#
_entry.id   AF-A0A504Z0X2-F1
#
_cell.length_a   1.000
_cell.length_b   1.000
_cell.length_c   1.000
_cell.angle_alpha   90.00
_cell.angle_beta   90.00
_cell.angle_gamma   90.00
#
_symmetry.space_group_name_H-M   'P 1'
#
loop_
_entity.id
_entity.type
_entity.pdbx_description
1 polymer ?
#
loop_
_entity_poly.entity_id
_entity_poly.type
_entity_poly.pdbx_seq_one_letter_code
_entity_poly.pdbx_strand_id
1 'polypeptide(L)'
;MHLHGPLFPIPYDRTMRGRSVDKNAPRKPLTAFMMFMKERRSNSESLASLPFGERNRILGAEWSQMSKEQKQVYSSRAAEERAKYNVLLAEYKSSESYKTWLASNEGYVKNPKRKKGVQPEAERDSRESNFRVSIFTTEFLQYNRLREVVLRQLKKQAIQLEEETALLSKHVENLVHAETRTKTQLQSCSEQLANEEQIQKRLYRELVAALAEVSLPCSGGTSDSISTGTEHITETSVQSFFTQLEQLKEDQKHPELIIKAQELLETAISKKIIKLVSL
;
A
#
# COMPACT_ATOMS: atom_id res chain seq x y z
N MET A 1 6.22 -58.67 11.76
CA MET A 1 5.37 -57.87 10.86
C MET A 1 4.24 -57.27 11.69
N HIS A 2 4.36 -56.01 12.10
CA HIS A 2 3.34 -55.35 12.92
C HIS A 2 2.43 -54.52 12.01
N LEU A 3 1.23 -55.07 11.75
CA LEU A 3 0.17 -54.43 10.98
C LEU A 3 -0.34 -53.19 11.74
N HIS A 4 -0.04 -51.99 11.22
CA HIS A 4 -0.75 -50.77 11.61
C HIS A 4 -2.12 -50.77 10.92
N GLY A 5 -3.16 -51.12 11.67
CA GLY A 5 -4.54 -50.81 11.26
C GLY A 5 -4.79 -49.30 11.29
N PRO A 6 -5.65 -48.75 10.41
CA PRO A 6 -5.89 -47.32 10.36
C PRO A 6 -6.54 -46.85 11.66
N LEU A 7 -5.92 -45.83 12.27
CA LEU A 7 -6.46 -45.10 13.43
C LEU A 7 -7.79 -44.44 13.00
N PHE A 8 -8.90 -45.13 13.18
CA PHE A 8 -10.21 -44.50 13.11
C PHE A 8 -10.32 -43.47 14.24
N PRO A 9 -10.61 -42.19 13.95
CA PRO A 9 -10.67 -41.15 14.97
C PRO A 9 -11.88 -41.37 15.88
N ILE A 10 -11.62 -41.63 17.16
CA ILE A 10 -12.63 -41.71 18.22
C ILE A 10 -13.36 -40.35 18.28
N PRO A 11 -14.70 -40.29 18.11
CA PRO A 11 -15.44 -39.04 18.21
C PRO A 11 -15.54 -38.60 19.67
N TYR A 12 -14.69 -37.65 20.06
CA TYR A 12 -14.75 -37.00 21.37
C TYR A 12 -15.71 -35.80 21.28
N ASP A 13 -17.00 -36.05 21.48
CA ASP A 13 -17.97 -34.98 21.72
C ASP A 13 -17.74 -34.42 23.14
N ARG A 14 -17.15 -33.23 23.21
CA ARG A 14 -17.00 -32.46 24.45
C ARG A 14 -17.77 -31.16 24.30
N THR A 15 -19.10 -31.24 24.20
CA THR A 15 -20.03 -30.11 24.31
C THR A 15 -20.03 -29.50 25.71
N MET A 16 -18.96 -28.79 26.06
CA MET A 16 -18.95 -27.85 27.19
C MET A 16 -19.50 -26.50 26.73
N ARG A 17 -20.80 -26.30 26.95
CA ARG A 17 -21.55 -25.03 26.98
C ARG A 17 -21.41 -24.10 25.76
N GLY A 18 -22.37 -24.22 24.85
CA GLY A 18 -23.07 -23.05 24.28
C GLY A 18 -22.42 -22.32 23.10
N ARG A 19 -21.54 -22.94 22.33
CA ARG A 19 -21.15 -22.42 21.02
C ARG A 19 -21.05 -23.58 20.02
N SER A 20 -21.83 -23.52 18.94
CA SER A 20 -21.68 -24.41 17.79
C SER A 20 -20.28 -24.20 17.20
N VAL A 21 -19.36 -25.11 17.50
CA VAL A 21 -18.03 -25.13 16.88
C VAL A 21 -18.21 -25.73 15.50
N ASP A 22 -17.78 -25.02 14.45
CA ASP A 22 -17.80 -25.59 13.10
C ASP A 22 -16.89 -26.82 13.05
N LYS A 23 -17.42 -27.93 12.53
CA LYS A 23 -16.68 -29.18 12.32
C LYS A 23 -15.64 -29.05 11.20
N ASN A 24 -15.85 -28.12 10.27
CA ASN A 24 -14.99 -27.87 9.11
C ASN A 24 -13.87 -26.85 9.42
N ALA A 25 -13.94 -26.14 10.55
CA ALA A 25 -12.90 -25.19 10.91
C ALA A 25 -11.58 -25.90 11.28
N PRO A 26 -10.43 -25.42 10.80
CA PRO A 26 -9.14 -25.94 11.24
C PRO A 26 -9.01 -25.77 12.75
N ARG A 27 -8.41 -26.78 13.41
CA ARG A 27 -8.22 -26.76 14.87
C ARG A 27 -7.00 -25.94 15.23
N LYS A 28 -7.10 -25.16 16.31
CA LYS A 28 -5.96 -24.39 16.82
C LYS A 28 -4.81 -25.34 17.21
N PRO A 29 -3.57 -25.04 16.79
CA PRO A 29 -2.42 -25.87 17.13
C PRO A 29 -2.08 -25.74 18.62
N LEU A 30 -1.33 -26.72 19.11
CA LEU A 30 -0.84 -26.73 20.49
C LEU A 30 0.23 -25.65 20.70
N THR A 31 0.29 -25.09 21.90
CA THR A 31 1.39 -24.20 22.29
C THR A 31 2.65 -25.02 22.59
N ALA A 32 3.83 -24.37 22.62
CA ALA A 32 5.11 -25.03 22.91
C ALA A 32 5.08 -25.90 24.18
N PHE A 33 4.51 -25.36 25.28
CA PHE A 33 4.34 -26.10 26.52
C PHE A 33 3.35 -27.27 26.39
N MET A 34 2.24 -27.09 25.66
CA MET A 34 1.28 -28.18 25.43
C MET A 34 1.85 -29.30 24.55
N MET A 35 2.70 -28.96 23.58
CA MET A 35 3.45 -29.94 22.77
C MET A 35 4.39 -30.75 23.66
N PHE A 36 5.17 -30.08 24.51
CA PHE A 36 6.02 -30.73 25.51
C PHE A 36 5.23 -31.65 26.44
N MET A 37 4.13 -31.18 27.03
CA MET A 37 3.27 -32.01 27.89
C MET A 37 2.66 -33.21 27.15
N LYS A 38 2.38 -33.08 25.84
CA LYS A 38 1.89 -34.20 25.03
C LYS A 38 2.99 -35.24 24.83
N GLU A 39 4.17 -34.80 24.40
CA GLU A 39 5.33 -35.66 24.15
C GLU A 39 5.81 -36.36 25.42
N ARG A 40 5.91 -35.65 26.55
CA ARG A 40 6.30 -36.24 27.83
C ARG A 40 5.33 -37.27 28.36
N ARG A 41 4.01 -37.06 28.17
CA ARG A 41 3.00 -38.06 28.52
C ARG A 41 3.07 -39.28 27.63
N SER A 42 3.34 -39.11 26.34
CA SER A 42 3.53 -40.23 25.41
C SER A 42 4.81 -41.01 25.68
N ASN A 43 5.86 -40.36 26.18
CA ASN A 43 7.15 -40.99 26.45
C ASN A 43 7.23 -41.65 27.84
N SER A 44 6.20 -41.53 28.67
CA SER A 44 6.22 -42.06 30.05
C SER A 44 4.83 -42.49 30.49
N GLU A 45 4.60 -43.81 30.45
CA GLU A 45 3.35 -44.44 30.90
C GLU A 45 3.11 -44.21 32.40
N SER A 46 4.19 -44.11 33.19
CA SER A 46 4.12 -43.77 34.61
C SER A 46 3.58 -42.36 34.82
N LEU A 47 4.02 -41.36 34.04
CA LEU A 47 3.42 -40.02 34.07
C LEU A 47 1.99 -40.01 33.54
N ALA A 48 1.67 -40.81 32.52
CA ALA A 48 0.33 -40.89 31.96
C ALA A 48 -0.70 -41.39 32.98
N SER A 49 -0.30 -42.34 33.83
CA SER A 49 -1.12 -42.99 34.85
C SER A 49 -1.36 -42.14 36.12
N LEU A 50 -0.58 -41.06 36.33
CA LEU A 50 -0.75 -40.20 37.50
C LEU A 50 -2.05 -39.36 37.44
N PRO A 51 -2.63 -39.02 38.61
CA PRO A 51 -3.73 -38.06 38.69
C PRO A 51 -3.40 -36.73 38.00
N PHE A 52 -4.40 -36.13 37.36
CA PHE A 52 -4.23 -34.93 36.53
C PHE A 52 -3.47 -33.79 37.23
N GLY A 53 -3.78 -33.53 38.50
CA GLY A 53 -3.14 -32.48 39.29
C GLY A 53 -1.64 -32.74 39.51
N GLU A 54 -1.30 -33.95 39.94
CA GLU A 54 0.10 -34.33 40.22
C GLU A 54 0.94 -34.39 38.94
N ARG A 55 0.38 -34.97 37.88
CA ARG A 55 1.01 -35.01 36.57
C ARG A 55 1.35 -33.61 36.05
N ASN A 56 0.41 -32.67 36.13
CA ASN A 56 0.64 -31.31 35.65
C ASN A 56 1.62 -30.53 36.53
N ARG A 57 1.66 -30.81 37.83
CA ARG A 57 2.66 -30.25 38.74
C ARG A 57 4.07 -30.69 38.33
N ILE A 58 4.29 -31.98 38.10
CA ILE A 58 5.58 -32.54 37.67
C ILE A 58 5.99 -31.95 36.31
N LEU A 59 5.09 -31.96 35.32
CA LEU A 59 5.37 -31.42 33.98
C LEU A 59 5.65 -29.91 34.01
N GLY A 60 4.96 -29.16 34.88
CA GLY A 60 5.20 -27.74 35.07
C GLY A 60 6.59 -27.44 35.66
N ALA A 61 7.01 -28.25 36.64
CA ALA A 61 8.34 -28.15 37.23
C ALA A 61 9.45 -28.55 36.25
N GLU A 62 9.25 -29.62 35.48
CA GLU A 62 10.20 -30.04 34.45
C GLU A 62 10.36 -28.96 33.37
N TRP A 63 9.25 -28.39 32.90
CA TRP A 63 9.29 -27.28 31.96
C TRP A 63 9.98 -26.04 32.53
N SER A 64 9.78 -25.68 33.79
CA SER A 64 10.45 -24.51 34.36
C SER A 64 11.97 -24.70 34.42
N GLN A 65 12.44 -25.92 34.72
CA GLN A 65 13.85 -26.29 34.81
C GLN A 65 14.55 -26.47 33.45
N MET A 66 13.81 -26.66 32.36
CA MET A 66 14.41 -26.77 31.02
C MET A 66 15.16 -25.50 30.61
N SER A 67 16.28 -25.72 29.92
CA SER A 67 17.09 -24.65 29.32
C SER A 67 16.34 -23.90 28.21
N LYS A 68 16.84 -22.72 27.85
CA LYS A 68 16.26 -21.91 26.77
C LYS A 68 16.34 -22.63 25.43
N GLU A 69 17.41 -23.36 25.19
CA GLU A 69 17.69 -24.13 23.98
C GLU A 69 16.70 -25.28 23.82
N GLN A 70 16.44 -26.01 24.92
CA GLN A 70 15.44 -27.09 24.92
C GLN A 70 14.02 -26.54 24.70
N LYS A 71 13.67 -25.42 25.34
CA LYS A 71 12.38 -24.73 25.12
C LYS A 71 12.26 -24.16 23.70
N GLN A 72 13.38 -23.79 23.09
CA GLN A 72 13.42 -23.22 21.75
C GLN A 72 12.94 -24.24 20.71
N VAL A 73 13.32 -25.51 20.83
CA VAL A 73 12.85 -26.57 19.92
C VAL A 73 11.32 -26.65 19.89
N TYR A 74 10.68 -26.61 21.05
CA TYR A 74 9.20 -26.60 21.14
C TYR A 74 8.60 -25.28 20.67
N SER A 75 9.29 -24.16 20.90
CA SER A 75 8.85 -22.83 20.45
C SER A 75 8.86 -22.73 18.92
N SER A 76 9.91 -23.23 18.26
CA SER A 76 10.01 -23.28 16.80
C SER A 76 8.94 -24.20 16.20
N ARG A 77 8.77 -25.43 16.71
CA ARG A 77 7.70 -26.34 16.25
C ARG A 77 6.30 -25.74 16.43
N ALA A 78 6.04 -25.08 17.56
CA ALA A 78 4.77 -24.41 17.80
C ALA A 78 4.54 -23.21 16.87
N ALA A 79 5.60 -22.48 16.51
CA ALA A 79 5.54 -21.38 15.55
C ALA A 79 5.23 -21.89 14.14
N GLU A 80 5.86 -22.98 13.70
CA GLU A 80 5.59 -23.64 12.41
C GLU A 80 4.14 -24.13 12.30
N GLU A 81 3.66 -24.84 13.32
CA GLU A 81 2.26 -25.32 13.35
C GLU A 81 1.26 -24.16 13.38
N ARG A 82 1.62 -23.05 14.05
CA ARG A 82 0.82 -21.81 14.01
C ARG A 82 0.80 -21.19 12.63
N ALA A 83 1.92 -21.19 11.91
CA ALA A 83 1.99 -20.68 10.54
C ALA A 83 1.10 -21.52 9.60
N LYS A 84 1.20 -22.85 9.66
CA LYS A 84 0.33 -23.77 8.89
C LYS A 84 -1.15 -23.54 9.21
N TYR A 85 -1.50 -23.43 10.49
CA TYR A 85 -2.86 -23.14 10.91
C TYR A 85 -3.38 -21.81 10.36
N ASN A 86 -2.55 -20.76 10.33
CA ASN A 86 -2.98 -19.47 9.80
C ASN A 86 -3.30 -19.54 8.30
N VAL A 87 -2.52 -20.31 7.53
CA VAL A 87 -2.80 -20.56 6.10
C VAL A 87 -4.11 -21.32 5.94
N LEU A 88 -4.27 -22.45 6.63
CA LEU A 88 -5.50 -23.24 6.60
C LEU A 88 -6.73 -22.45 7.05
N LEU A 89 -6.56 -21.56 8.04
CA LEU A 89 -7.64 -20.69 8.52
C LEU A 89 -8.02 -19.63 7.48
N ALA A 90 -7.05 -19.10 6.73
CA ALA A 90 -7.31 -18.16 5.65
C ALA A 90 -8.06 -18.84 4.50
N GLU A 91 -7.62 -20.03 4.08
CA GLU A 91 -8.31 -20.85 3.07
C GLU A 91 -9.73 -21.21 3.51
N TYR A 92 -9.88 -21.65 4.74
CA TYR A 92 -11.18 -21.97 5.32
C TYR A 92 -12.12 -20.76 5.30
N LYS A 93 -11.65 -19.58 5.71
CA LYS A 93 -12.44 -18.34 5.67
C LYS A 93 -12.89 -17.93 4.26
N SER A 94 -12.13 -18.33 3.23
CA SER A 94 -12.48 -18.07 1.83
C SER A 94 -13.42 -19.13 1.24
N SER A 95 -13.58 -20.28 1.90
CA SER A 95 -14.42 -21.39 1.42
C SER A 95 -15.92 -21.14 1.58
N GLU A 96 -16.72 -21.77 0.72
CA GLU A 96 -18.18 -21.77 0.81
C GLU A 96 -18.69 -22.40 2.13
N SER A 97 -17.94 -23.34 2.71
CA SER A 97 -18.26 -23.94 4.00
C SER A 97 -18.29 -22.91 5.14
N TYR A 98 -17.36 -21.95 5.14
CA TYR A 98 -17.35 -20.88 6.13
C TYR A 98 -18.48 -19.87 5.93
N LYS A 99 -18.84 -19.57 4.67
CA LYS A 99 -19.97 -18.67 4.34
C LYS A 99 -21.31 -19.27 4.79
N THR A 100 -21.53 -20.56 4.54
CA THR A 100 -22.74 -21.28 4.98
C THR A 100 -22.84 -21.39 6.51
N TRP A 101 -21.71 -21.59 7.19
CA TRP A 101 -21.67 -21.55 8.65
C TRP A 101 -21.94 -20.15 9.23
N LEU A 102 -21.36 -19.10 8.62
CA LEU A 102 -21.60 -17.72 9.03
C LEU A 102 -23.10 -17.37 8.94
N ALA A 103 -23.74 -17.71 7.82
CA ALA A 103 -25.19 -17.51 7.62
C ALA A 103 -26.03 -18.31 8.64
N SER A 104 -25.60 -19.51 9.02
CA SER A 104 -26.27 -20.34 10.02
C SER A 104 -26.10 -19.83 11.47
N ASN A 105 -25.05 -19.03 11.73
CA ASN A 105 -24.71 -18.52 13.07
C ASN A 105 -25.01 -17.01 13.24
N GLU A 106 -25.60 -16.34 12.24
CA GLU A 106 -25.87 -14.89 12.21
C GLU A 106 -26.86 -14.42 13.30
N GLY A 107 -27.56 -15.34 13.96
CA GLY A 107 -28.45 -15.06 15.11
C GLY A 107 -27.80 -15.02 16.50
N TYR A 108 -26.50 -15.30 16.66
CA TYR A 108 -25.87 -15.52 17.99
C TYR A 108 -24.81 -14.47 18.38
N VAL A 109 -25.01 -13.20 18.02
CA VAL A 109 -24.15 -12.10 18.51
C VAL A 109 -25.01 -10.98 19.10
N LYS A 110 -25.25 -11.06 20.42
CA LYS A 110 -25.28 -9.94 21.37
C LYS A 110 -25.64 -10.46 22.77
N ASN A 111 -24.66 -10.58 23.66
CA ASN A 111 -24.90 -10.22 25.06
C ASN A 111 -23.58 -9.88 25.79
N PRO A 112 -23.27 -8.60 26.02
CA PRO A 112 -22.23 -8.22 26.97
C PRO A 112 -22.74 -8.53 28.38
N LYS A 113 -22.05 -9.42 29.10
CA LYS A 113 -22.47 -9.85 30.44
C LYS A 113 -22.59 -8.67 31.41
N ARG A 114 -23.81 -8.49 31.91
CA ARG A 114 -24.24 -7.61 33.01
C ARG A 114 -23.37 -7.80 34.26
N LYS A 115 -22.83 -6.69 34.80
CA LYS A 115 -22.36 -6.61 36.19
C LYS A 115 -23.58 -6.66 37.11
N LYS A 116 -23.71 -7.69 37.95
CA LYS A 116 -24.57 -7.65 39.15
C LYS A 116 -23.67 -7.33 40.33
N GLY A 117 -23.89 -6.16 40.93
CA GLY A 117 -23.39 -5.85 42.27
C GLY A 117 -24.18 -6.62 43.31
N VAL A 118 -23.51 -6.99 44.40
CA VAL A 118 -24.10 -7.39 45.68
C VAL A 118 -23.12 -6.93 46.76
N GLN A 119 -23.58 -6.04 47.65
CA GLN A 119 -23.17 -6.01 49.06
C GLN A 119 -24.17 -6.90 49.83
N PRO A 120 -23.77 -7.55 50.94
CA PRO A 120 -24.01 -6.96 52.27
C PRO A 120 -22.96 -7.28 53.35
N GLU A 121 -23.04 -6.55 54.45
CA GLU A 121 -22.33 -6.73 55.73
C GLU A 121 -22.58 -8.09 56.42
N ALA A 122 -21.61 -8.55 57.23
CA ALA A 122 -21.79 -8.91 58.66
C ALA A 122 -20.51 -9.59 59.22
N GLU A 123 -20.06 -9.12 60.37
CA GLU A 123 -19.02 -9.70 61.22
C GLU A 123 -19.31 -11.16 61.58
N ARG A 124 -18.36 -12.09 61.36
CA ARG A 124 -18.14 -13.27 62.20
C ARG A 124 -16.68 -13.76 62.16
N ASP A 125 -16.15 -13.83 63.37
CA ASP A 125 -15.26 -14.85 63.94
C ASP A 125 -13.77 -14.90 63.54
N SER A 126 -12.97 -14.65 64.57
CA SER A 126 -11.53 -14.84 64.66
C SER A 126 -11.19 -16.34 64.69
N ARG A 127 -10.63 -16.86 63.60
CA ARG A 127 -9.61 -17.95 63.49
C ARG A 127 -9.64 -18.52 62.05
N GLU A 128 -8.81 -17.99 61.16
CA GLU A 128 -8.07 -18.76 60.12
C GLU A 128 -7.32 -17.77 59.20
N SER A 129 -6.21 -17.21 59.68
CA SER A 129 -5.20 -16.66 58.77
C SER A 129 -4.52 -17.82 58.07
N ASN A 130 -5.12 -18.37 56.99
CA ASN A 130 -4.41 -19.23 56.02
C ASN A 130 -5.12 -19.50 54.67
N PHE A 131 -6.26 -18.87 54.37
CA PHE A 131 -6.90 -19.00 53.05
C PHE A 131 -7.27 -17.65 52.42
N ARG A 132 -6.40 -16.65 52.50
CA ARG A 132 -6.53 -15.47 51.64
C ARG A 132 -6.28 -15.93 50.20
N VAL A 133 -7.35 -16.21 49.46
CA VAL A 133 -7.27 -16.60 48.05
C VAL A 133 -6.37 -15.58 47.34
N SER A 134 -5.26 -16.06 46.74
CA SER A 134 -4.17 -15.21 46.23
C SER A 134 -4.62 -14.13 45.23
N ILE A 135 -5.80 -14.30 44.62
CA ILE A 135 -6.44 -13.36 43.68
C ILE A 135 -7.14 -12.16 44.35
N PHE A 136 -7.18 -12.09 45.68
CA PHE A 136 -7.71 -10.95 46.45
C PHE A 136 -6.67 -10.38 47.43
N THR A 137 -5.39 -10.68 47.18
CA THR A 137 -4.28 -9.99 47.82
C THR A 137 -4.25 -8.52 47.38
N THR A 138 -3.74 -7.65 48.25
CA THR A 138 -3.68 -6.20 47.99
C THR A 138 -2.83 -5.93 46.75
N GLU A 139 -1.75 -6.69 46.60
CA GLU A 139 -0.81 -6.65 45.49
C GLU A 139 -1.47 -7.07 44.17
N PHE A 140 -2.25 -8.16 44.16
CA PHE A 140 -2.95 -8.62 42.95
C PHE A 140 -3.98 -7.61 42.47
N LEU A 141 -4.75 -7.02 43.38
CA LEU A 141 -5.77 -6.01 43.04
C LEU A 141 -5.12 -4.73 42.50
N GLN A 142 -4.00 -4.29 43.07
CA GLN A 142 -3.23 -3.15 42.57
C GLN A 142 -2.63 -3.44 41.19
N TYR A 143 -2.03 -4.62 40.99
CA TYR A 143 -1.52 -5.05 39.68
C TYR A 143 -2.62 -5.09 38.62
N ASN A 144 -3.78 -5.64 38.95
CA ASN A 144 -4.93 -5.67 38.03
C ASN A 144 -5.40 -4.26 37.69
N ARG A 145 -5.50 -3.36 38.68
CA ARG A 145 -5.85 -1.95 38.47
C ARG A 145 -4.85 -1.24 37.57
N LEU A 146 -3.54 -1.38 37.82
CA LEU A 146 -2.48 -0.80 36.99
C LEU A 146 -2.52 -1.36 35.57
N ARG A 147 -2.69 -2.67 35.41
CA ARG A 147 -2.86 -3.32 34.11
C ARG A 147 -4.08 -2.76 33.36
N GLU A 148 -5.21 -2.57 34.03
CA GLU A 148 -6.40 -1.97 33.40
C GLU A 148 -6.17 -0.50 33.00
N VAL A 149 -5.41 0.27 33.80
CA VAL A 149 -5.01 1.64 33.42
C VAL A 149 -4.11 1.64 32.19
N VAL A 150 -3.08 0.80 32.18
CA VAL A 150 -2.16 0.65 31.03
C VAL A 150 -2.93 0.21 29.78
N LEU A 151 -3.83 -0.76 29.90
CA LEU A 151 -4.66 -1.21 28.77
C LEU A 151 -5.57 -0.10 28.24
N ARG A 152 -6.12 0.75 29.11
CA ARG A 152 -6.91 1.91 28.69
C ARG A 152 -6.05 2.94 27.96
N GLN A 153 -4.85 3.21 28.47
CA GLN A 153 -3.92 4.13 27.82
C GLN A 153 -3.47 3.62 26.46
N LEU A 154 -3.10 2.33 26.35
CA LEU A 154 -2.73 1.70 25.08
C LEU A 154 -3.88 1.72 24.07
N LYS A 155 -5.12 1.47 24.51
CA LYS A 155 -6.30 1.58 23.64
C LYS A 155 -6.50 3.01 23.14
N LYS A 156 -6.32 4.01 24.02
CA LYS A 156 -6.41 5.42 23.62
C LYS A 156 -5.33 5.77 22.59
N GLN A 157 -4.08 5.34 22.82
CA GLN A 157 -2.98 5.54 21.88
C GLN A 157 -3.24 4.84 20.53
N ALA A 158 -3.76 3.62 20.55
CA ALA A 158 -4.10 2.89 19.32
C ALA A 158 -5.16 3.63 18.50
N ILE A 159 -6.21 4.16 19.14
CA ILE A 159 -7.24 4.97 18.48
C ILE A 159 -6.64 6.25 17.90
N GLN A 160 -5.79 6.94 18.65
CA GLN A 160 -5.12 8.16 18.17
C GLN A 160 -4.25 7.90 16.94
N LEU A 161 -3.45 6.83 16.96
CA LEU A 161 -2.64 6.43 15.82
C LEU A 161 -3.52 6.04 14.62
N GLU A 162 -4.63 5.34 14.85
CA GLU A 162 -5.59 4.99 13.80
C GLU A 162 -6.17 6.26 13.15
N GLU A 163 -6.56 7.26 13.94
CA GLU A 163 -7.01 8.57 13.47
C GLU A 163 -5.93 9.32 12.67
N GLU A 164 -4.69 9.35 13.17
CA GLU A 164 -3.55 9.97 12.46
C GLU A 164 -3.26 9.28 11.13
N THR A 165 -3.28 7.95 11.08
CA THR A 165 -3.08 7.21 9.82
C THR A 165 -4.20 7.47 8.81
N ALA A 166 -5.45 7.61 9.27
CA ALA A 166 -6.57 7.96 8.40
C ALA A 166 -6.43 9.37 7.82
N LEU A 167 -6.01 10.34 8.64
CA LEU A 167 -5.74 11.70 8.19
C LEU A 167 -4.59 11.75 7.17
N LEU A 168 -3.51 11.03 7.44
CA LEU A 168 -2.37 10.95 6.52
C LEU A 168 -2.75 10.29 5.20
N SER A 169 -3.53 9.21 5.22
CA SER A 169 -4.06 8.56 4.01
C SER A 169 -4.83 9.55 3.15
N LYS A 170 -5.71 10.34 3.76
CA LYS A 170 -6.48 11.38 3.05
C LYS A 170 -5.59 12.46 2.45
N HIS A 171 -4.51 12.86 3.13
CA HIS A 171 -3.56 13.82 2.58
C HIS A 171 -2.81 13.25 1.37
N VAL A 172 -2.35 12.00 1.47
CA VAL A 172 -1.72 11.29 0.34
C VAL A 172 -2.68 11.20 -0.84
N GLU A 173 -3.94 10.85 -0.63
CA GLU A 173 -4.96 10.84 -1.67
C GLU A 173 -5.09 12.21 -2.33
N ASN A 174 -5.20 13.30 -1.55
CA ASN A 174 -5.28 14.65 -2.11
C ASN A 174 -4.04 15.01 -2.96
N LEU A 175 -2.84 14.63 -2.52
CA LEU A 175 -1.60 14.84 -3.28
C LEU A 175 -1.60 14.04 -4.58
N VAL A 176 -2.05 12.78 -4.57
CA VAL A 176 -2.17 11.94 -5.77
C VAL A 176 -3.16 12.56 -6.78
N HIS A 177 -4.28 13.11 -6.30
CA HIS A 177 -5.22 13.82 -7.18
C HIS A 177 -4.60 15.09 -7.77
N ALA A 178 -3.84 15.85 -6.97
CA ALA A 178 -3.14 17.04 -7.45
C ALA A 178 -2.08 16.69 -8.50
N GLU A 179 -1.27 15.65 -8.27
CA GLU A 179 -0.29 15.12 -9.23
C GLU A 179 -0.96 14.67 -10.53
N THR A 180 -2.08 13.95 -10.43
CA THR A 180 -2.83 13.52 -11.62
C THR A 180 -3.31 14.71 -12.44
N ARG A 181 -3.81 15.76 -11.78
CA ARG A 181 -4.24 17.00 -12.44
C ARG A 181 -3.08 17.75 -13.10
N THR A 182 -1.94 17.88 -12.44
CA THR A 182 -0.78 18.56 -13.05
C THR A 182 -0.22 17.76 -14.20
N LYS A 183 -0.20 16.43 -14.11
CA LYS A 183 0.23 15.54 -15.18
C LYS A 183 -0.67 15.65 -16.42
N THR A 184 -1.99 15.72 -16.25
CA THR A 184 -2.92 15.90 -17.37
C THR A 184 -2.78 17.29 -18.00
N GLN A 185 -2.56 18.34 -17.19
CA GLN A 185 -2.27 19.68 -17.69
C GLN A 185 -0.96 19.73 -18.50
N LEU A 186 0.10 19.09 -17.99
CA LEU A 186 1.39 19.00 -18.67
C LEU A 186 1.26 18.27 -20.02
N GLN A 187 0.52 17.17 -20.05
CA GLN A 187 0.27 16.42 -21.28
C GLN A 187 -0.49 17.28 -22.30
N SER A 188 -1.57 17.95 -21.89
CA SER A 188 -2.33 18.86 -22.75
C SER A 188 -1.46 19.99 -23.32
N CYS A 189 -0.62 20.61 -22.48
CA CYS A 189 0.32 21.65 -22.91
C CYS A 189 1.36 21.11 -23.90
N SER A 190 1.87 19.89 -23.68
CA SER A 190 2.80 19.24 -24.60
C SER A 190 2.16 18.93 -25.96
N GLU A 191 0.89 18.50 -25.97
CA GLU A 191 0.14 18.23 -27.20
C GLU A 191 -0.14 19.54 -27.97
N GLN A 192 -0.47 20.62 -27.26
CA GLN A 192 -0.63 21.96 -27.83
C GLN A 192 0.68 22.45 -28.46
N LEU A 193 1.80 22.36 -27.74
CA LEU A 193 3.11 22.75 -28.26
C LEU A 193 3.50 21.94 -29.50
N ALA A 194 3.26 20.63 -29.51
CA ALA A 194 3.54 19.78 -30.67
C ALA A 194 2.70 20.20 -31.90
N ASN A 195 1.44 20.58 -31.69
CA ASN A 195 0.58 21.09 -32.76
C ASN A 195 1.07 22.44 -33.28
N GLU A 196 1.43 23.38 -32.39
CA GLU A 196 2.01 24.68 -32.76
C GLU A 196 3.32 24.51 -33.54
N GLU A 197 4.22 23.63 -33.09
CA GLU A 197 5.46 23.31 -33.82
C GLU A 197 5.17 22.73 -35.21
N GLN A 198 4.17 21.87 -35.34
CA GLN A 198 3.77 21.30 -36.63
C GLN A 198 3.21 22.40 -37.56
N ILE A 199 2.40 23.30 -37.02
CA ILE A 199 1.87 24.46 -37.74
C ILE A 199 3.00 25.38 -38.18
N GLN A 200 3.96 25.68 -37.30
CA GLN A 200 5.12 26.53 -37.59
C GLN A 200 6.01 25.90 -38.67
N LYS A 201 6.34 24.61 -38.56
CA LYS A 201 7.12 23.87 -39.58
C LYS A 201 6.42 23.85 -40.93
N ARG A 202 5.09 23.76 -40.93
CA ARG A 202 4.31 23.85 -42.16
C ARG A 202 4.38 25.26 -42.75
N LEU A 203 4.18 26.30 -41.94
CA LEU A 203 4.30 27.70 -42.38
C LEU A 203 5.68 27.97 -42.98
N TYR A 204 6.76 27.52 -42.34
CA TYR A 204 8.12 27.72 -42.83
C TYR A 204 8.35 27.06 -44.18
N ARG A 205 7.84 25.86 -44.39
CA ARG A 205 7.87 25.21 -45.72
C ARG A 205 7.10 25.99 -46.78
N GLU A 206 5.91 26.49 -46.44
CA GLU A 206 5.09 27.31 -47.35
C GLU A 206 5.80 28.64 -47.70
N LEU A 207 6.47 29.28 -46.73
CA LEU A 207 7.24 30.52 -46.94
C LEU A 207 8.51 30.30 -47.77
N VAL A 208 9.27 29.24 -47.48
CA VAL A 208 10.47 28.87 -48.28
C VAL A 208 10.08 28.62 -49.73
N ALA A 209 8.97 27.92 -49.97
CA ALA A 209 8.47 27.69 -51.33
C ALA A 209 8.04 28.99 -52.03
N ALA A 210 7.41 29.93 -51.32
CA ALA A 210 6.96 31.21 -51.88
C ALA A 210 8.11 32.17 -52.23
N LEU A 211 9.19 32.14 -51.43
CA LEU A 211 10.31 33.09 -51.52
C LEU A 211 11.59 32.49 -52.10
N ALA A 212 11.52 31.29 -52.71
CA ALA A 212 12.69 30.61 -53.27
C ALA A 212 13.48 31.45 -54.29
N GLU A 213 12.79 32.37 -55.00
CA GLU A 213 13.38 33.26 -56.01
C GLU A 213 13.93 34.58 -55.47
N VAL A 214 13.85 34.80 -54.14
CA VAL A 214 14.42 35.97 -53.48
C VAL A 214 15.75 35.57 -52.83
N SER A 215 16.78 36.37 -53.09
CA SER A 215 18.10 36.18 -52.50
C SER A 215 18.54 37.49 -51.85
N LEU A 216 19.00 37.41 -50.60
CA LEU A 216 19.46 38.58 -49.85
C LEU A 216 20.98 38.68 -49.89
N PRO A 217 21.55 39.89 -49.99
CA PRO A 217 23.00 40.08 -49.86
C PRO A 217 23.44 39.76 -48.42
N CYS A 218 24.40 38.85 -48.26
CA CYS A 218 24.96 38.48 -46.95
C CYS A 218 25.52 39.71 -46.22
N SER A 219 24.95 40.05 -45.06
CA SER A 219 25.51 41.07 -44.16
C SER A 219 26.60 40.43 -43.29
N GLY A 220 27.76 40.11 -43.87
CA GLY A 220 28.85 39.49 -43.11
C GLY A 220 30.00 38.98 -43.98
N GLY A 221 30.94 39.85 -44.29
CA GLY A 221 32.24 39.46 -44.86
C GLY A 221 33.30 40.45 -44.42
N THR A 222 34.15 40.04 -43.48
CA THR A 222 35.47 40.65 -43.31
C THR A 222 36.21 40.60 -44.65
N SER A 223 36.93 41.69 -44.94
CA SER A 223 37.69 41.95 -46.16
C SER A 223 38.32 40.70 -46.78
N ASP A 224 38.24 40.66 -48.11
CA ASP A 224 39.03 39.85 -49.05
C ASP A 224 38.48 38.48 -49.43
N SER A 225 37.38 38.44 -50.20
CA SER A 225 37.24 37.53 -51.34
C SER A 225 36.05 37.91 -52.24
N ILE A 226 36.26 37.86 -53.56
CA ILE A 226 35.27 38.20 -54.60
C ILE A 226 34.27 37.04 -54.72
N SER A 227 33.28 37.04 -53.83
CA SER A 227 32.01 36.35 -54.06
C SER A 227 30.93 37.16 -53.36
N THR A 228 30.10 37.86 -54.12
CA THR A 228 28.87 38.46 -53.61
C THR A 228 27.97 37.32 -53.13
N GLY A 229 28.11 36.93 -51.86
CA GLY A 229 27.31 35.89 -51.24
C GLY A 229 25.87 36.36 -51.19
N THR A 230 25.01 35.71 -51.96
CA THR A 230 23.56 35.87 -51.87
C THR A 230 23.00 34.68 -51.12
N GLU A 231 22.35 34.92 -50.00
CA GLU A 231 21.72 33.89 -49.19
C GLU A 231 20.25 33.68 -49.61
N HIS A 232 19.85 32.42 -49.72
CA HIS A 232 18.47 32.01 -49.96
C HIS A 232 17.79 31.59 -48.65
N ILE A 233 16.47 31.71 -48.61
CA ILE A 233 15.66 31.26 -47.48
C ILE A 233 15.71 29.73 -47.35
N THR A 234 15.88 29.23 -46.13
CA THR A 234 15.80 27.80 -45.77
C THR A 234 14.85 27.62 -44.59
N GLU A 235 14.37 26.40 -44.34
CA GLU A 235 13.42 26.13 -43.24
C GLU A 235 13.97 26.55 -41.86
N THR A 236 15.29 26.52 -41.66
CA THR A 236 15.95 26.93 -40.41
C THR A 236 16.35 28.40 -40.38
N SER A 237 16.39 29.08 -41.53
CA SER A 237 16.79 30.49 -41.64
C SER A 237 15.62 31.45 -41.90
N VAL A 238 14.37 30.98 -41.88
CA VAL A 238 13.18 31.81 -42.13
C VAL A 238 13.16 33.08 -41.27
N GLN A 239 13.35 32.94 -39.95
CA GLN A 239 13.32 34.09 -39.03
C GLN A 239 14.43 35.10 -39.33
N SER A 240 15.68 34.65 -39.43
CA SER A 240 16.81 35.54 -39.72
C SER A 240 16.69 36.20 -41.09
N PHE A 241 16.16 35.49 -42.09
CA PHE A 241 15.89 36.01 -43.43
C PHE A 241 14.89 37.17 -43.38
N PHE A 242 13.76 37.00 -42.66
CA PHE A 242 12.78 38.07 -42.51
C PHE A 242 13.31 39.25 -41.69
N THR A 243 14.09 39.01 -40.63
CA THR A 243 14.76 40.09 -39.88
C THR A 243 15.70 40.89 -40.78
N GLN A 244 16.47 40.22 -41.65
CA GLN A 244 17.38 40.89 -42.57
C GLN A 244 16.62 41.64 -43.68
N LEU A 245 15.51 41.08 -44.18
CA LEU A 245 14.64 41.76 -45.13
C LEU A 245 14.00 43.02 -44.51
N GLU A 246 13.59 42.97 -43.25
CA GLU A 246 13.06 44.10 -42.49
C GLU A 246 14.13 45.18 -42.27
N GLN A 247 15.36 44.78 -41.91
CA GLN A 247 16.48 45.72 -41.80
C GLN A 247 16.79 46.43 -43.13
N LEU A 248 16.78 45.70 -44.25
CA LEU A 248 17.00 46.30 -45.57
C LEU A 248 15.90 47.33 -45.92
N LYS A 249 14.66 47.07 -45.48
CA LYS A 249 13.54 47.99 -45.63
C LYS A 249 13.72 49.25 -44.79
N GLU A 250 14.15 49.13 -43.54
CA GLU A 250 14.44 50.28 -42.68
C GLU A 250 15.61 51.12 -43.21
N ASP A 251 16.67 50.46 -43.68
CA ASP A 251 17.85 51.07 -44.28
C ASP A 251 17.59 51.67 -45.68
N GLN A 252 16.40 51.44 -46.26
CA GLN A 252 16.03 51.81 -47.63
C GLN A 252 17.00 51.27 -48.70
N LYS A 253 17.61 50.11 -48.44
CA LYS A 253 18.55 49.44 -49.35
C LYS A 253 17.81 48.41 -50.21
N HIS A 254 18.14 48.37 -51.50
CA HIS A 254 17.55 47.43 -52.47
C HIS A 254 16.00 47.40 -52.50
N PRO A 255 15.33 48.54 -52.78
CA PRO A 255 13.86 48.62 -52.78
C PRO A 255 13.20 47.64 -53.76
N GLU A 256 13.84 47.37 -54.90
CA GLU A 256 13.40 46.39 -55.91
C GLU A 256 13.24 44.97 -55.32
N LEU A 257 14.13 44.56 -54.41
CA LEU A 257 14.06 43.24 -53.77
C LEU A 257 12.89 43.16 -52.79
N ILE A 258 12.60 44.24 -52.08
CA ILE A 258 11.49 44.32 -51.12
C ILE A 258 10.16 44.25 -51.86
N ILE A 259 10.01 44.99 -52.96
CA ILE A 259 8.81 44.96 -53.81
C ILE A 259 8.61 43.55 -54.37
N LYS A 260 9.67 42.93 -54.93
CA LYS A 260 9.59 41.55 -55.43
C LYS A 260 9.16 40.55 -54.34
N ALA A 261 9.71 40.67 -53.13
CA ALA A 261 9.32 39.81 -52.01
C ALA A 261 7.86 40.02 -51.60
N GLN A 262 7.37 41.26 -51.60
CA GLN A 262 5.96 41.58 -51.33
C GLN A 262 5.02 40.98 -52.39
N GLU A 263 5.32 41.19 -53.68
CA GLU A 263 4.52 40.65 -54.79
C GLU A 263 4.45 39.11 -54.77
N LEU A 264 5.57 38.45 -54.45
CA LEU A 264 5.63 36.99 -54.33
C LEU A 264 4.80 36.48 -53.15
N LEU A 265 4.82 37.18 -52.01
CA LEU A 265 3.98 36.84 -50.86
C LEU A 265 2.49 37.06 -51.15
N GLU A 266 2.11 38.19 -51.73
CA GLU A 266 0.72 38.48 -52.13
C GLU A 266 0.20 37.44 -53.13
N THR A 267 1.04 37.06 -54.09
CA THR A 267 0.74 36.00 -55.05
C THR A 267 0.60 34.65 -54.36
N ALA A 268 1.48 34.31 -53.43
CA ALA A 268 1.44 33.06 -52.68
C ALA A 268 0.20 32.96 -51.78
N ILE A 269 -0.22 34.06 -51.15
CA ILE A 269 -1.46 34.15 -50.39
C ILE A 269 -2.67 33.99 -51.31
N SER A 270 -2.72 34.73 -52.43
CA SER A 270 -3.82 34.69 -53.40
C SER A 270 -4.00 33.30 -54.03
N LYS A 271 -2.89 32.60 -54.31
CA LYS A 271 -2.87 31.24 -54.85
C LYS A 271 -3.08 30.15 -53.78
N LYS A 272 -3.29 30.53 -52.51
CA LYS A 272 -3.42 29.60 -51.36
C LYS A 272 -2.23 28.65 -51.23
N ILE A 273 -1.03 29.13 -51.55
CA ILE A 273 0.23 28.44 -51.28
C ILE A 273 0.55 28.57 -49.79
N ILE A 274 0.38 29.77 -49.23
CA ILE A 274 0.42 30.02 -47.78
C ILE A 274 -1.01 29.88 -47.23
N LYS A 275 -1.35 28.69 -46.76
CA LYS A 275 -2.73 28.33 -46.39
C LYS A 275 -3.09 28.74 -44.96
N LEU A 276 -2.08 28.99 -44.14
CA LEU A 276 -2.23 29.36 -42.73
C LEU A 276 -2.65 30.82 -42.52
N VAL A 277 -2.43 31.68 -43.53
CA VAL A 277 -2.79 33.12 -43.48
C VAL A 277 -4.09 33.40 -44.22
N SER A 278 -4.59 32.47 -45.05
CA SER A 278 -5.78 32.65 -45.89
C SER A 278 -7.11 32.33 -45.17
N LEU A 279 -7.21 32.58 -43.87
CA LEU A 279 -8.43 32.36 -43.07
C LEU A 279 -9.50 33.42 -43.36
#